data_AF-A0A2E1H2T6-F1
#
_entry.id   AF-A0A2E1H2T6-F1
#
_cell.length_a   1.000
_cell.length_b   1.000
_cell.length_c   1.000
_cell.angle_alpha   90.00
_cell.angle_beta   90.00
_cell.angle_gamma   90.00
#
_symmetry.space_group_name_H-M   'P 1'
#
loop_
_entity.id
_entity.type
_entity.pdbx_description
1 polymer ?
#
loop_
_entity_poly.entity_id
_entity_poly.type
_entity_poly.pdbx_seq_one_letter_code
_entity_poly.pdbx_strand_id
1 'polypeptide(L)'
;MSAKSLKRYFHSKYKTKRILTFAITHFVVSMLALFCALEGLGAIDDPLYEPSRTAITGDIIFKSLMFPAIELKDFSLKMGVVINDFFEWVLVVGNSIAYALFFDYLILKLLGRRNKGIPFSEDEVRHE
;
A
#
# COMPACT_ATOMS: atom_id res chain seq x y z
N MET A 1 -21.47 -27.72 8.96
CA MET A 1 -20.29 -27.04 8.36
C MET A 1 -19.05 -27.80 8.81
N SER A 2 -18.14 -28.20 7.91
CA SER A 2 -16.95 -29.01 8.26
C SER A 2 -15.90 -28.19 9.01
N ALA A 3 -15.15 -28.80 9.95
CA ALA A 3 -14.02 -28.16 10.63
C ALA A 3 -12.98 -27.58 9.65
N LYS A 4 -12.80 -28.24 8.49
CA LYS A 4 -11.90 -27.80 7.41
C LYS A 4 -12.41 -26.54 6.71
N SER A 5 -13.74 -26.41 6.52
CA SER A 5 -14.35 -25.19 5.96
C SER A 5 -14.32 -24.02 6.95
N LEU A 6 -14.46 -24.28 8.25
CA LEU A 6 -14.37 -23.26 9.30
C LEU A 6 -12.96 -22.64 9.36
N LYS A 7 -11.91 -23.49 9.35
CA LYS A 7 -10.50 -23.05 9.35
C LYS A 7 -10.15 -22.20 8.11
N ARG A 8 -10.63 -22.59 6.93
CA ARG A 8 -10.45 -21.82 5.68
C ARG A 8 -11.16 -20.47 5.73
N TYR A 9 -12.38 -20.43 6.24
CA TYR A 9 -13.15 -19.19 6.40
C TYR A 9 -12.43 -18.19 7.31
N PHE A 10 -11.98 -18.62 8.49
CA PHE A 10 -11.23 -17.75 9.39
C PHE A 10 -9.92 -17.28 8.76
N HIS A 11 -9.15 -18.18 8.14
CA HIS A 11 -7.89 -17.82 7.48
C HIS A 11 -8.10 -16.77 6.37
N SER A 12 -9.13 -16.95 5.53
CA SER A 12 -9.50 -15.96 4.50
C SER A 12 -9.90 -14.63 5.14
N LYS A 13 -10.69 -14.66 6.21
CA LYS A 13 -11.15 -13.44 6.91
C LYS A 13 -9.99 -12.66 7.52
N TYR A 14 -9.02 -13.32 8.16
CA TYR A 14 -7.83 -12.68 8.71
C TYR A 14 -6.95 -12.08 7.60
N LYS A 15 -6.79 -12.78 6.48
CA LYS A 15 -6.06 -12.28 5.31
C LYS A 15 -6.72 -11.02 4.73
N THR A 16 -8.03 -11.05 4.50
CA THR A 16 -8.78 -9.90 3.99
C THR A 16 -8.67 -8.69 4.92
N LYS A 17 -8.82 -8.90 6.23
CA LYS A 17 -8.66 -7.82 7.23
C LYS A 17 -7.28 -7.19 7.16
N ARG A 18 -6.21 -8.00 7.09
CA ARG A 18 -4.83 -7.51 7.02
C ARG A 18 -4.59 -6.67 5.78
N ILE A 19 -4.99 -7.15 4.60
CA ILE A 19 -4.85 -6.42 3.34
C ILE A 19 -5.61 -5.09 3.41
N LEU A 20 -6.85 -5.12 3.92
CA LEU A 20 -7.65 -3.91 4.08
C LEU A 20 -6.98 -2.89 5.01
N THR A 21 -6.44 -3.34 6.15
CA THR A 21 -5.69 -2.46 7.06
C THR A 21 -4.49 -1.83 6.37
N PHE A 22 -3.68 -2.60 5.65
CA PHE A 22 -2.54 -2.04 4.92
C PHE A 22 -2.96 -1.04 3.85
N ALA A 23 -4.02 -1.33 3.10
CA ALA A 23 -4.53 -0.44 2.07
C ALA A 23 -5.01 0.90 2.67
N ILE A 24 -5.77 0.84 3.77
CA ILE A 24 -6.24 2.05 4.48
C ILE A 24 -5.05 2.83 5.06
N THR A 25 -4.10 2.17 5.71
CA THR A 25 -2.92 2.84 6.26
C THR A 25 -2.10 3.51 5.16
N HIS A 26 -1.82 2.80 4.06
CA HIS A 26 -1.11 3.38 2.92
C HIS A 26 -1.84 4.60 2.36
N PHE A 27 -3.16 4.49 2.17
CA PHE A 27 -3.98 5.58 1.66
C PHE A 27 -3.92 6.81 2.58
N VAL A 28 -4.14 6.63 3.89
CA VAL A 28 -4.11 7.73 4.87
C VAL A 28 -2.74 8.41 4.91
N VAL A 29 -1.65 7.64 4.95
CA VAL A 29 -0.28 8.21 4.96
C VAL A 29 -0.01 8.98 3.67
N SER A 30 -0.47 8.47 2.52
CA SER A 30 -0.35 9.17 1.24
C SER A 30 -1.14 10.48 1.24
N MET A 31 -2.35 10.51 1.80
CA MET A 31 -3.15 11.73 1.90
C MET A 31 -2.52 12.76 2.83
N LEU A 32 -1.96 12.34 3.96
CA LEU A 32 -1.23 13.25 4.86
C LEU A 32 0.01 13.84 4.17
N ALA A 33 0.78 13.01 3.46
CA ALA A 33 1.93 13.47 2.68
C ALA A 33 1.52 14.46 1.58
N LEU A 34 0.39 14.20 0.89
CA LEU A 34 -0.19 15.12 -0.07
C LEU A 34 -0.57 16.44 0.57
N PHE A 35 -1.27 16.45 1.71
CA PHE A 35 -1.64 17.70 2.38
C PHE A 35 -0.42 18.51 2.84
N CYS A 36 0.64 17.84 3.31
CA CYS A 36 1.90 18.52 3.57
C CYS A 36 2.49 19.11 2.28
N ALA A 37 2.51 18.37 1.17
CA ALA A 37 3.02 18.85 -0.11
C ALA A 37 2.23 20.04 -0.67
N LEU A 38 0.93 20.09 -0.37
CA LEU A 38 0.00 21.12 -0.84
C LEU A 38 -0.03 22.39 0.02
N GLU A 39 0.86 22.52 1.01
CA GLU A 39 0.98 23.72 1.86
C GLU A 39 1.09 25.03 1.05
N GLY A 40 1.60 24.97 -0.18
CA GLY A 40 1.73 26.10 -1.11
C GLY A 40 0.53 26.41 -2.00
N LEU A 41 -0.56 25.63 -1.99
CA LEU A 41 -1.74 25.91 -2.83
C LEU A 41 -2.40 27.26 -2.51
N GLY A 42 -2.23 27.79 -1.29
CA GLY A 42 -2.73 29.11 -0.90
C GLY A 42 -1.83 30.28 -1.32
N ALA A 43 -0.62 30.01 -1.79
CA ALA A 43 0.39 31.00 -2.15
C ALA A 43 0.72 30.98 -3.66
N ILE A 44 -0.21 30.47 -4.49
CA ILE A 44 -0.04 30.34 -5.95
C ILE A 44 0.33 31.68 -6.61
N ASP A 45 -0.15 32.79 -6.06
CA ASP A 45 0.07 34.14 -6.60
C ASP A 45 1.19 34.92 -5.88
N ASP A 46 1.91 34.31 -4.93
CA ASP A 46 3.01 34.96 -4.22
C ASP A 46 4.36 34.67 -4.90
N PRO A 47 4.96 35.65 -5.58
CA PRO A 47 6.24 35.47 -6.27
C PRO A 47 7.43 35.25 -5.33
N LEU A 48 7.25 35.43 -4.01
CA LEU A 48 8.27 35.21 -2.98
C LEU A 48 8.02 33.93 -2.17
N TYR A 49 7.04 33.10 -2.58
CA TYR A 49 6.76 31.87 -1.86
C TYR A 49 7.93 30.88 -1.96
N GLU A 50 8.55 30.60 -0.82
CA GLU A 50 9.47 29.49 -0.66
C GLU A 50 8.76 28.33 0.06
N PRO A 51 8.73 27.12 -0.54
CA PRO A 51 8.12 25.97 0.12
C PRO A 51 8.85 25.63 1.41
N SER A 52 8.07 25.39 2.45
CA SER A 52 8.60 24.99 3.75
C SER A 52 9.27 23.60 3.67
N ARG A 53 10.08 23.27 4.68
CA ARG A 53 10.68 21.92 4.80
C ARG A 53 9.62 20.82 4.90
N THR A 54 8.46 21.12 5.47
CA THR A 54 7.32 20.20 5.57
C THR A 54 6.71 19.93 4.20
N ALA A 55 6.56 20.96 3.37
CA ALA A 55 6.09 20.82 2.00
C ALA A 55 7.04 19.96 1.15
N ILE A 56 8.34 20.25 1.21
CA ILE A 56 9.37 19.48 0.48
C ILE A 56 9.36 18.01 0.92
N THR A 57 9.31 17.76 2.22
CA THR A 57 9.31 16.39 2.77
C THR A 57 8.03 15.65 2.39
N GLY A 58 6.88 16.32 2.47
CA GLY A 58 5.59 15.79 2.05
C GLY A 58 5.60 15.39 0.58
N ASP A 59 6.13 16.24 -0.29
CA ASP A 59 6.24 15.98 -1.74
C ASP A 59 7.11 14.75 -2.05
N ILE A 60 8.29 14.64 -1.41
CA ILE A 60 9.17 13.48 -1.58
C ILE A 60 8.49 12.18 -1.12
N ILE A 61 7.85 12.19 0.05
CA ILE A 61 7.15 11.03 0.59
C ILE A 61 5.98 10.65 -0.32
N PHE A 62 5.17 11.63 -0.72
CA PHE A 62 4.01 11.42 -1.58
C PHE A 62 4.43 10.80 -2.92
N LYS A 63 5.42 11.39 -3.61
CA LYS A 63 5.96 10.85 -4.87
C LYS A 63 6.49 9.44 -4.71
N SER A 64 7.14 9.13 -3.59
CA SER A 64 7.66 7.79 -3.32
C SER A 64 6.55 6.75 -3.12
N LEU A 65 5.49 7.09 -2.38
CA LEU A 65 4.34 6.21 -2.13
C LEU A 65 3.44 6.07 -3.37
N MET A 66 3.37 7.11 -4.19
CA MET A 66 2.51 7.19 -5.36
C MET A 66 3.23 6.87 -6.67
N PHE A 67 4.51 6.52 -6.62
CA PHE A 67 5.35 6.30 -7.80
C PHE A 67 4.68 5.43 -8.88
N PRO A 68 4.14 4.24 -8.58
CA PRO A 68 3.51 3.41 -9.62
C PRO A 68 2.29 4.08 -10.26
N ALA A 69 1.52 4.81 -9.46
CA ALA A 69 0.35 5.54 -9.91
C ALA A 69 0.73 6.74 -10.79
N ILE A 70 1.72 7.53 -10.37
CA ILE A 70 2.24 8.67 -11.12
C ILE A 70 2.78 8.21 -12.48
N GLU A 71 3.60 7.15 -12.51
CA GLU A 71 4.14 6.59 -13.75
C GLU A 71 3.04 6.08 -14.69
N LEU A 72 1.99 5.46 -14.15
CA LEU A 72 0.85 4.98 -14.96
C LEU A 72 0.05 6.15 -15.56
N LYS A 73 -0.12 7.24 -14.81
CA LYS A 73 -0.75 8.48 -15.30
C LYS A 73 0.09 9.11 -16.41
N ASP A 74 1.40 9.25 -16.19
CA ASP A 74 2.33 9.80 -17.18
C ASP A 74 2.40 8.95 -18.45
N PHE A 75 2.39 7.62 -18.31
CA PHE A 75 2.31 6.71 -19.45
C PHE A 75 1.00 6.89 -20.24
N SER A 76 -0.13 7.02 -19.54
CA SER A 76 -1.43 7.25 -20.18
C SER A 76 -1.44 8.56 -20.97
N LEU A 77 -0.87 9.62 -20.41
CA LEU A 77 -0.73 10.91 -21.10
C LEU A 77 0.14 10.80 -22.35
N LYS A 78 1.27 10.07 -22.28
CA LYS A 78 2.14 9.80 -23.45
C LYS A 78 1.42 9.02 -24.55
N MET A 79 0.42 8.21 -24.20
CA MET A 79 -0.44 7.48 -25.13
C MET A 79 -1.59 8.33 -25.68
N GLY A 80 -1.68 9.62 -25.31
CA GLY A 80 -2.77 10.52 -25.72
C GLY A 80 -4.07 10.32 -24.94
N VAL A 81 -4.04 9.58 -23.83
CA VAL A 81 -5.20 9.33 -22.98
C VAL A 81 -5.13 10.23 -21.75
N VAL A 82 -6.06 11.18 -21.68
CA VAL A 82 -6.21 12.04 -20.50
C VAL A 82 -7.07 11.30 -19.48
N ILE A 83 -6.48 11.04 -18.30
CA ILE A 83 -7.21 10.51 -17.15
C ILE A 83 -7.95 11.68 -16.48
N ASN A 84 -9.25 11.53 -16.25
CA ASN A 84 -10.02 12.54 -15.52
C ASN A 84 -9.81 12.41 -14.00
N ASP A 85 -10.16 13.44 -13.25
CA ASP A 85 -10.01 13.47 -11.79
C ASP A 85 -10.62 12.25 -11.08
N PHE A 86 -11.79 11.79 -11.53
CA PHE A 86 -12.43 10.60 -10.95
C PHE A 86 -11.53 9.36 -11.07
N PHE A 87 -10.98 9.12 -12.26
CA PHE A 87 -10.08 7.99 -12.49
C PHE A 87 -8.71 8.18 -11.82
N GLU A 88 -8.25 9.40 -11.59
CA GLU A 88 -7.07 9.66 -10.76
C GLU A 88 -7.28 9.17 -9.33
N TRP A 89 -8.43 9.48 -8.71
CA TRP A 89 -8.77 8.98 -7.38
C TRP A 89 -8.90 7.45 -7.35
N VAL A 90 -9.50 6.84 -8.38
CA VAL A 90 -9.56 5.38 -8.50
C VAL A 90 -8.16 4.78 -8.57
N LEU A 91 -7.26 5.42 -9.31
CA LEU A 91 -5.87 4.99 -9.47
C LEU A 91 -5.08 5.15 -8.15
N VAL A 92 -5.36 6.18 -7.34
CA VAL A 92 -4.78 6.35 -6.00
C VAL A 92 -5.24 5.23 -5.05
N VAL A 93 -6.53 4.90 -5.05
CA VAL A 93 -7.09 3.80 -4.25
C VAL A 93 -6.52 2.45 -4.74
N GLY A 94 -6.45 2.25 -6.05
CA GLY A 94 -5.85 1.08 -6.68
C GLY A 94 -4.38 0.88 -6.29
N ASN A 95 -3.58 1.95 -6.29
CA ASN A 95 -2.20 1.94 -5.84
C ASN A 95 -2.08 1.47 -4.38
N SER A 96 -2.96 1.96 -3.50
CA SER A 96 -2.97 1.57 -2.09
C SER A 96 -3.31 0.08 -1.90
N ILE A 97 -4.24 -0.44 -2.70
CA ILE A 97 -4.58 -1.87 -2.72
C ILE A 97 -3.39 -2.69 -3.26
N ALA A 98 -2.73 -2.22 -4.32
CA ALA A 98 -1.58 -2.91 -4.91
C ALA A 98 -0.42 -3.03 -3.90
N TYR A 99 -0.09 -1.95 -3.18
CA TYR A 99 0.90 -1.98 -2.11
C TYR A 99 0.50 -2.96 -1.00
N ALA A 100 -0.76 -2.97 -0.58
CA ALA A 100 -1.24 -3.91 0.43
C ALA A 100 -1.07 -5.37 0.00
N LEU A 101 -1.39 -5.69 -1.26
CA LEU A 101 -1.19 -7.02 -1.83
C LEU A 101 0.29 -7.39 -1.94
N PHE A 102 1.13 -6.43 -2.33
CA PHE A 102 2.58 -6.63 -2.43
C PHE A 102 3.22 -6.91 -1.06
N PHE A 103 2.88 -6.13 -0.03
CA PHE A 103 3.36 -6.37 1.33
C PHE A 103 2.82 -7.67 1.91
N ASP A 104 1.55 -8.01 1.67
CA ASP A 104 0.98 -9.31 2.07
C ASP A 104 1.78 -10.47 1.45
N TYR A 105 2.11 -10.37 0.17
CA TYR A 105 2.96 -11.34 -0.53
C TYR A 105 4.37 -11.40 0.03
N LEU A 106 5.02 -10.26 0.28
CA LEU A 106 6.37 -10.22 0.86
C LEU A 106 6.40 -10.85 2.25
N ILE A 107 5.44 -10.52 3.12
CA ILE A 107 5.32 -11.09 4.46
C ILE A 107 5.18 -12.61 4.38
N LEU A 108 4.29 -13.11 3.52
CA LEU A 108 4.10 -14.55 3.33
C LEU A 108 5.36 -15.23 2.79
N LYS A 109 6.09 -14.59 1.88
CA LYS A 109 7.33 -15.13 1.31
C LYS A 109 8.48 -15.15 2.32
N LEU A 110 8.62 -14.10 3.12
CA LEU A 110 9.68 -13.96 4.13
C LEU A 110 9.40 -14.83 5.36
N LEU A 111 8.18 -14.80 5.91
CA LEU A 111 7.79 -15.63 7.06
C LEU A 111 7.60 -17.11 6.67
N GLY A 112 7.09 -17.38 5.47
CA GLY A 112 6.97 -18.75 4.94
C GLY A 112 8.33 -19.40 4.70
N ARG A 113 9.38 -18.62 4.37
CA ARG A 113 10.77 -19.11 4.37
C ARG A 113 11.28 -19.38 5.78
N ARG A 114 10.92 -18.56 6.76
CA ARG A 114 11.29 -18.77 8.18
C ARG A 114 10.71 -20.07 8.75
N ASN A 115 9.46 -20.42 8.41
CA ASN A 115 8.86 -21.71 8.79
C ASN A 115 9.46 -22.93 8.08
N LYS A 116 10.18 -22.74 6.96
CA LYS A 116 10.91 -23.82 6.29
C LYS A 116 12.35 -24.00 6.80
N GLY A 117 12.80 -23.16 7.74
CA GLY A 117 14.13 -23.20 8.36
C GLY A 117 14.14 -23.68 9.81
N ILE A 118 13.00 -24.08 10.37
CA ILE A 118 12.93 -24.74 11.67
C ILE A 118 12.32 -26.12 11.39
N PRO A 119 13.07 -27.23 11.52
CA PRO A 119 12.44 -28.53 11.53
C PRO A 119 11.47 -28.52 12.72
N PHE A 120 10.17 -28.65 12.44
CA PHE A 120 9.25 -29.18 13.42
C PHE A 120 9.78 -30.57 13.74
N SER A 121 10.48 -30.73 14.87
CA SER A 121 10.59 -32.04 15.49
C SER A 121 9.19 -32.36 16.00
N GLU A 122 8.35 -32.89 15.12
CA GLU A 122 7.18 -33.65 15.55
C GLU A 122 7.73 -34.93 16.18
N ASP A 123 7.77 -34.92 17.51
CA ASP A 123 7.48 -36.05 18.39
C ASP A 123 7.78 -37.44 17.82
N GLU A 124 8.94 -37.98 18.19
CA GLU A 124 9.06 -39.40 18.49
C GLU A 124 8.88 -39.62 20.01
N VAL A 125 7.80 -39.04 20.56
CA VAL A 125 7.08 -39.64 21.68
C VAL A 125 6.19 -40.72 21.07
N ARG A 126 6.81 -41.84 20.68
CA ARG A 126 6.10 -43.11 20.60
C ARG A 126 6.48 -43.91 21.82
N HIS A 127 5.56 -43.87 22.78
CA HIS A 127 5.30 -44.99 23.65
C HIS A 127 5.28 -46.28 22.82
N GLU A 128 6.24 -47.15 23.07
CA GLU A 128 6.09 -48.60 23.20
C GLU A 128 7.24 -49.13 24.08
#